data_AF-A0A964PG85-F1
#
_entry.id   AF-A0A964PG85-F1
#
_cell.length_a   1.000
_cell.length_b   1.000
_cell.length_c   1.000
_cell.angle_alpha   90.00
_cell.angle_beta   90.00
_cell.angle_gamma   90.00
#
_symmetry.space_group_name_H-M   'P 1'
#
loop_
_entity.id
_entity.type
_entity.pdbx_description
1 polymer ?
#
loop_
_entity_poly.entity_id
_entity_poly.type
_entity_poly.pdbx_seq_one_letter_code
_entity_poly.pdbx_strand_id
1 'polypeptide(L)'
;MATDRRDKLWRIAGVSIWTSSLVLWIVLWFFNPYASTGETITIPGMVMILVALFGVFASMKGSGMGQLLASLGSILPIGLYVLGSPGLFAFIGVLNIVAIIPAGYFLVFGRATNLSKSAENR
;
A
#
# COMPACT_ATOMS: atom_id res chain seq x y z
N MET A 1 25.17 11.18 1.88
CA MET A 1 24.12 12.14 1.45
C MET A 1 23.20 11.61 0.35
N ALA A 2 23.70 10.99 -0.74
CA ALA A 2 22.84 10.55 -1.85
C ALA A 2 21.83 9.44 -1.50
N THR A 3 22.14 8.57 -0.53
CA THR A 3 21.24 7.50 -0.03
C THR A 3 19.99 8.05 0.64
N ASP A 4 20.12 9.11 1.45
CA ASP A 4 19.00 9.73 2.18
C ASP A 4 17.95 10.36 1.24
N ARG A 5 18.39 10.99 0.13
CA ARG A 5 17.48 11.53 -0.88
C ARG A 5 16.69 10.43 -1.58
N ARG A 6 17.33 9.30 -1.90
CA ARG A 6 16.65 8.15 -2.54
C ARG A 6 15.64 7.52 -1.60
N ASP A 7 16.00 7.31 -0.34
CA ASP A 7 15.09 6.73 0.66
C ASP A 7 13.86 7.61 0.86
N LYS A 8 14.02 8.93 0.90
CA LYS A 8 12.90 9.88 0.96
C LYS A 8 11.97 9.74 -0.24
N LEU A 9 12.51 9.66 -1.46
CA LEU A 9 11.70 9.48 -2.67
C LEU A 9 10.88 8.19 -2.63
N TRP A 10 11.48 7.07 -2.22
CA TRP A 10 10.77 5.79 -2.12
C TRP A 10 9.71 5.77 -1.02
N ARG A 11 9.94 6.48 0.10
CA ARG A 11 8.91 6.67 1.13
C ARG A 11 7.74 7.49 0.59
N ILE A 12 8.02 8.60 -0.09
CA ILE A 12 6.98 9.44 -0.71
C ILE A 12 6.19 8.62 -1.72
N ALA A 13 6.86 7.87 -2.60
CA ALA A 13 6.20 7.00 -3.58
C ALA A 13 5.29 5.97 -2.91
N GLY A 14 5.79 5.26 -1.89
CA GLY A 14 4.99 4.30 -1.13
C GLY A 14 3.78 4.94 -0.44
N VAL A 15 3.97 6.08 0.23
CA VAL A 15 2.87 6.82 0.86
C VAL A 15 1.83 7.25 -0.18
N SER A 16 2.25 7.82 -1.31
CA SER A 16 1.33 8.24 -2.37
C SER A 16 0.51 7.09 -2.94
N ILE A 17 1.13 5.93 -3.17
CA ILE A 17 0.45 4.72 -3.67
C ILE A 17 -0.61 4.26 -2.66
N TRP A 18 -0.21 4.10 -1.39
CA TRP A 18 -1.11 3.60 -0.34
C TRP A 18 -2.22 4.58 0.04
N THR A 19 -1.95 5.88 0.04
CA THR A 19 -2.97 6.90 0.24
C THR A 19 -3.96 6.92 -0.93
N SER A 20 -3.50 6.77 -2.17
CA SER A 20 -4.39 6.67 -3.34
C SER A 20 -5.27 5.42 -3.25
N SER A 21 -4.69 4.27 -2.88
CA SER A 21 -5.44 3.03 -2.65
C SER A 21 -6.48 3.19 -1.54
N LEU A 22 -6.11 3.82 -0.42
CA LEU A 22 -7.02 4.15 0.69
C LEU A 22 -8.21 5.00 0.23
N VAL A 23 -7.95 6.07 -0.53
CA VAL A 23 -9.02 6.94 -1.06
C VAL A 23 -9.95 6.16 -1.97
N LEU A 24 -9.40 5.35 -2.88
CA LEU A 24 -10.22 4.52 -3.78
C LEU A 24 -11.05 3.48 -3.00
N TRP A 25 -10.52 2.88 -1.95
CA TRP A 25 -11.29 1.98 -1.07
C TRP A 25 -12.42 2.69 -0.34
N ILE A 26 -12.18 3.90 0.16
CA ILE A 26 -13.23 4.72 0.80
C ILE A 26 -14.31 5.07 -0.23
N VAL A 27 -13.92 5.51 -1.43
CA VAL A 27 -14.87 5.82 -2.51
C VAL A 27 -15.66 4.58 -2.90
N LEU A 28 -14.99 3.43 -3.08
CA LEU A 28 -15.65 2.16 -3.38
C LEU A 28 -16.62 1.75 -2.27
N TRP A 29 -16.29 2.03 -1.01
CA TRP A 29 -17.14 1.67 0.12
C TRP A 29 -18.44 2.50 0.18
N PHE A 30 -18.38 3.80 -0.10
CA PHE A 30 -19.56 4.68 -0.08
C PHE A 30 -20.34 4.73 -1.39
N PHE A 31 -19.64 4.58 -2.52
CA PHE A 31 -20.20 4.75 -3.86
C PHE A 31 -20.05 3.46 -4.68
N ASN A 32 -20.20 2.30 -4.05
CA ASN A 32 -20.06 1.00 -4.71
C ASN A 32 -21.10 0.87 -5.84
N PRO A 33 -20.72 0.97 -7.13
CA PRO A 33 -21.68 0.79 -8.22
C PRO A 33 -22.10 -0.67 -8.38
N TYR A 34 -21.39 -1.59 -7.71
CA TYR A 34 -21.63 -3.02 -7.75
C TYR A 34 -22.52 -3.51 -6.60
N ALA A 35 -22.89 -2.64 -5.66
CA ALA A 35 -23.79 -3.02 -4.57
C ALA A 35 -25.22 -3.19 -5.11
N SER A 36 -25.85 -4.32 -4.78
CA SER A 36 -27.27 -4.49 -5.02
C SER A 36 -28.09 -3.68 -3.99
N THR A 37 -29.31 -3.28 -4.35
CA THR A 37 -30.20 -2.52 -3.46
C THR A 37 -30.43 -3.27 -2.15
N GLY A 38 -29.82 -2.78 -1.07
CA GLY A 38 -29.93 -3.36 0.29
C GLY A 38 -28.60 -3.82 0.90
N GLU A 39 -27.50 -3.87 0.15
CA GLU A 39 -26.18 -4.25 0.70
C GLU A 39 -25.45 -3.03 1.29
N THR A 40 -25.74 -2.72 2.54
CA THR A 40 -25.06 -1.68 3.32
C THR A 40 -23.88 -2.28 4.08
N ILE A 41 -22.66 -1.90 3.70
CA ILE A 41 -21.38 -2.17 4.37
C ILE A 41 -20.88 -3.62 4.24
N THR A 42 -19.91 -3.82 3.34
CA THR A 42 -19.20 -5.09 3.23
C THR A 42 -17.97 -5.09 4.15
N ILE A 43 -17.91 -6.04 5.09
CA ILE A 43 -16.72 -6.33 5.92
C ILE A 43 -15.42 -6.32 5.08
N PRO A 44 -15.40 -6.92 3.85
CA PRO A 44 -14.27 -6.83 2.93
C PRO A 44 -13.72 -5.41 2.68
N GLY A 45 -14.57 -4.41 2.43
CA GLY A 45 -14.13 -3.03 2.18
C GLY A 45 -13.49 -2.39 3.40
N MET A 46 -14.07 -2.63 4.60
CA MET A 46 -13.51 -2.12 5.85
C MET A 46 -12.12 -2.71 6.15
N VAL A 47 -11.95 -4.02 5.93
CA VAL A 47 -10.65 -4.69 6.08
C VAL A 47 -9.63 -4.06 5.13
N MET A 48 -10.01 -3.76 3.88
CA MET A 48 -9.10 -3.19 2.90
C MET A 48 -8.70 -1.74 3.20
N ILE A 49 -9.60 -0.94 3.78
CA ILE A 49 -9.26 0.38 4.32
C ILE A 49 -8.18 0.26 5.41
N LEU A 50 -8.33 -0.70 6.34
CA LEU A 50 -7.34 -0.94 7.38
C LEU A 50 -6.00 -1.42 6.81
N VAL A 51 -6.02 -2.30 5.82
CA VAL A 51 -4.80 -2.74 5.12
C VAL A 51 -4.12 -1.57 4.41
N ALA A 52 -4.87 -0.69 3.75
CA ALA A 52 -4.33 0.48 3.09
C ALA A 52 -3.70 1.47 4.09
N LEU A 53 -4.36 1.72 5.23
CA LEU A 53 -3.81 2.49 6.34
C LEU A 53 -2.50 1.88 6.87
N PHE A 54 -2.47 0.57 7.07
CA PHE A 54 -1.26 -0.15 7.46
C PHE A 54 -0.13 0.04 6.43
N GLY A 55 -0.44 -0.01 5.14
CA GLY A 55 0.49 0.27 4.05
C GLY A 55 1.06 1.71 4.08
N VAL A 56 0.22 2.71 4.39
CA VAL A 56 0.67 4.10 4.59
C VAL A 56 1.68 4.17 5.74
N PHE A 57 1.33 3.62 6.92
CA PHE A 57 2.23 3.63 8.08
C PHE A 57 3.53 2.87 7.83
N ALA A 58 3.47 1.72 7.15
CA ALA A 58 4.64 0.95 6.77
C ALA A 58 5.55 1.75 5.83
N SER A 59 4.97 2.52 4.90
CA SER A 59 5.70 3.39 3.97
C SER A 59 6.38 4.55 4.67
N MET A 60 5.70 5.21 5.61
CA MET A 60 6.27 6.27 6.43
C MET A 60 7.49 5.79 7.23
N LYS A 61 7.42 4.57 7.78
CA LYS A 61 8.53 3.94 8.50
C LYS A 61 9.63 3.40 7.59
N GLY A 62 9.42 3.36 6.27
CA GLY A 62 10.32 2.68 5.32
C GLY A 62 10.43 1.18 5.57
N SER A 63 9.38 0.56 6.14
CA SER A 63 9.33 -0.87 6.41
C SER A 63 8.96 -1.63 5.15
N GLY A 64 9.97 -2.19 4.46
CA GLY A 64 9.74 -2.98 3.25
C GLY A 64 8.87 -4.22 3.50
N MET A 65 9.08 -4.91 4.63
CA MET A 65 8.25 -6.06 5.01
C MET A 65 6.80 -5.66 5.27
N GLY A 66 6.58 -4.54 5.98
CA GLY A 66 5.22 -4.05 6.23
C GLY A 66 4.49 -3.68 4.94
N GLN A 67 5.17 -3.02 4.01
CA GLN A 67 4.60 -2.68 2.70
C GLN A 67 4.31 -3.92 1.85
N LEU A 68 5.17 -4.95 1.90
CA LEU A 68 4.95 -6.21 1.20
C LEU A 68 3.72 -6.94 1.76
N LEU A 69 3.60 -7.05 3.09
CA LEU A 69 2.45 -7.67 3.72
C LEU A 69 1.15 -6.94 3.41
N ALA A 70 1.17 -5.60 3.43
CA ALA A 70 0.03 -4.80 3.01
C ALA A 70 -0.35 -5.09 1.54
N SER A 71 0.65 -5.14 0.64
CA SER A 71 0.44 -5.40 -0.78
C SER A 71 -0.16 -6.78 -1.00
N LEU A 72 0.44 -7.83 -0.44
CA LEU A 72 -0.04 -9.21 -0.58
C LEU A 72 -1.42 -9.39 0.05
N GLY A 73 -1.63 -8.82 1.25
CA GLY A 73 -2.91 -8.85 1.94
C GLY A 73 -4.03 -8.15 1.17
N SER A 74 -3.70 -7.07 0.45
CA SER A 74 -4.67 -6.36 -0.40
C SER A 74 -4.88 -7.02 -1.77
N ILE A 75 -3.85 -7.62 -2.37
CA ILE A 75 -3.92 -8.33 -3.66
C ILE A 75 -4.78 -9.60 -3.57
N LEU A 76 -4.48 -10.46 -2.58
CA LEU A 76 -4.82 -11.89 -2.66
C LEU A 76 -6.25 -12.30 -2.26
N PRO A 77 -7.16 -11.41 -1.85
CA PRO A 77 -8.57 -11.74 -1.93
C PRO A 77 -9.38 -10.79 -2.82
N ILE A 78 -9.11 -9.47 -2.77
CA ILE A 78 -10.03 -8.47 -3.33
C ILE A 78 -9.34 -7.60 -4.38
N GLY A 79 -8.05 -7.32 -4.25
CA GLY A 79 -7.31 -6.53 -5.24
C GLY A 79 -7.31 -7.16 -6.63
N LEU A 80 -7.17 -8.48 -6.74
CA LEU A 80 -7.28 -9.20 -8.02
C LEU A 80 -8.70 -9.21 -8.58
N TYR A 81 -9.71 -9.35 -7.71
CA TYR A 81 -11.11 -9.28 -8.13
C TYR A 81 -11.44 -7.91 -8.73
N VAL A 82 -11.05 -6.84 -8.02
CA VAL A 82 -11.31 -5.47 -8.45
C VAL A 82 -10.48 -5.11 -9.68
N LEU A 83 -9.28 -5.69 -9.87
CA LEU A 83 -8.47 -5.51 -11.08
C LEU A 83 -9.22 -5.97 -12.35
N GLY A 84 -10.07 -7.00 -12.25
CA GLY A 84 -10.93 -7.45 -13.33
C GLY A 84 -12.22 -6.63 -13.50
N SER A 85 -12.52 -5.71 -12.59
CA SER A 85 -13.69 -4.85 -12.67
C SER A 85 -13.44 -3.65 -13.60
N PRO A 86 -14.42 -3.18 -14.38
CA PRO A 86 -14.26 -2.01 -15.23
C PRO A 86 -14.16 -0.70 -14.43
N GLY A 87 -13.52 0.30 -15.01
CA GLY A 87 -13.52 1.67 -14.47
C GLY A 87 -12.44 1.96 -13.41
N LEU A 88 -12.70 2.99 -12.58
CA LEU A 88 -11.70 3.55 -11.66
C LEU A 88 -11.23 2.54 -10.59
N PHE A 89 -12.03 1.54 -10.27
CA PHE A 89 -11.69 0.59 -9.21
C PHE A 89 -10.61 -0.39 -9.62
N ALA A 90 -10.44 -0.71 -10.92
CA ALA A 90 -9.30 -1.52 -11.40
C ALA A 90 -7.94 -0.96 -10.93
N PHE A 91 -7.85 0.36 -10.76
CA PHE A 91 -6.64 1.02 -10.27
C PHE A 91 -6.29 0.60 -8.83
N ILE A 92 -7.24 0.14 -8.01
CA ILE A 92 -6.92 -0.45 -6.69
C ILE A 92 -5.98 -1.64 -6.86
N GLY A 93 -6.33 -2.56 -7.77
CA GLY A 93 -5.50 -3.72 -8.06
C GLY A 93 -4.13 -3.32 -8.62
N VAL A 94 -4.10 -2.35 -9.54
CA VAL A 94 -2.85 -1.83 -10.11
C VAL A 94 -1.97 -1.20 -9.02
N LEU A 95 -2.52 -0.33 -8.18
CA LEU A 95 -1.78 0.32 -7.09
C LEU A 95 -1.20 -0.70 -6.12
N ASN A 96 -1.95 -1.74 -5.78
CA ASN A 96 -1.47 -2.81 -4.90
C ASN A 96 -0.29 -3.59 -5.52
N ILE A 97 -0.31 -3.85 -6.84
CA ILE A 97 0.81 -4.48 -7.55
C ILE A 97 2.01 -3.53 -7.58
N VAL A 98 1.79 -2.26 -7.94
CA VAL A 98 2.85 -1.24 -8.02
C VAL A 98 3.49 -0.99 -6.64
N ALA A 99 2.74 -1.14 -5.54
CA ALA A 99 3.24 -1.03 -4.17
C ALA A 99 4.34 -2.05 -3.81
N ILE A 100 4.46 -3.15 -4.57
CA ILE A 100 5.56 -4.13 -4.40
C ILE A 100 6.92 -3.49 -4.73
N ILE A 101 6.97 -2.49 -5.61
CA ILE A 101 8.22 -1.83 -6.03
C ILE A 101 8.90 -1.10 -4.86
N PRO A 102 8.25 -0.13 -4.18
CA PRO A 102 8.85 0.51 -3.00
C PRO A 102 9.09 -0.49 -1.86
N ALA A 103 8.23 -1.50 -1.69
CA ALA A 103 8.46 -2.57 -0.72
C ALA A 103 9.79 -3.33 -0.99
N GLY A 104 10.01 -3.73 -2.24
CA GLY A 104 11.22 -4.40 -2.69
C GLY A 104 12.47 -3.55 -2.50
N TYR A 105 12.38 -2.26 -2.81
CA TYR A 105 13.49 -1.32 -2.53
C TYR A 105 13.89 -1.33 -1.05
N PHE A 106 12.93 -1.17 -0.13
CA PHE A 106 13.24 -1.15 1.30
C PHE A 106 13.68 -2.52 1.85
N LEU A 107 13.21 -3.63 1.27
CA LEU A 107 13.68 -4.96 1.65
C LEU A 107 15.14 -5.20 1.28
N VAL A 108 15.55 -4.77 0.09
CA VAL A 108 16.92 -4.98 -0.42
C VAL A 108 17.89 -3.95 0.16
N PHE A 109 17.51 -2.67 0.17
CA PHE A 109 18.43 -1.57 0.48
C PHE A 109 18.21 -0.95 1.88
N GLY A 110 17.04 -1.13 2.48
CA GLY A 110 16.69 -0.51 3.78
C GLY A 110 17.39 -1.12 5.00
N ARG A 111 17.94 -2.34 4.91
CA ARG A 111 18.70 -2.94 6.02
C ARG A 111 20.12 -2.39 6.14
N ALA A 112 20.75 -2.08 5.01
CA ALA A 112 22.12 -1.56 4.98
C ALA A 112 22.25 -0.18 5.64
N THR A 113 21.24 0.68 5.50
CA THR A 113 21.22 2.02 6.08
C THR A 113 21.04 2.02 7.61
N ASN A 114 20.29 1.07 8.16
CA ASN A 114 20.09 0.96 9.60
C ASN A 114 21.33 0.44 10.34
N LEU A 115 22.08 -0.50 9.73
CA LEU A 115 23.33 -1.03 10.31
C LEU A 115 24.42 0.05 10.37
N SER A 116 24.55 0.88 9.33
CA SER A 116 25.49 2.00 9.30
C SER A 116 25.20 3.01 10.42
N LYS A 117 23.94 3.41 10.61
CA LYS A 117 23.56 4.34 11.69
C LYS A 117 23.77 3.76 13.10
N SER A 118 23.63 2.45 13.25
CA SER A 118 23.88 1.80 14.53
C SER A 118 25.37 1.67 14.85
N ALA A 119 26.25 1.64 13.83
CA ALA A 119 27.69 1.59 14.02
C ALA A 119 28.30 2.97 14.34
N GLU A 120 27.71 4.05 13.80
CA GLU A 120 28.16 5.44 14.07
C GLU A 120 27.79 5.94 15.48
N ASN A 121 26.76 5.36 16.09
CA ASN A 121 26.30 5.71 17.45
C ASN A 121 26.95 4.86 18.57
N ARG A 122 27.97 4.06 18.26
CA ARG A 122 28.75 3.29 19.24
C ARG A 122 30.13 3.90 19.38
#